data_AF-A0A9E4E1M6-F1
#
_entry.id   AF-A0A9E4E1M6-F1
#
_cell.length_a   1.000
_cell.length_b   1.000
_cell.length_c   1.000
_cell.angle_alpha   90.00
_cell.angle_beta   90.00
_cell.angle_gamma   90.00
#
_symmetry.space_group_name_H-M   'P 1'
#
loop_
_entity.id
_entity.type
_entity.pdbx_description
1 polymer ?
#
loop_
_entity_poly.entity_id
_entity_poly.type
_entity_poly.pdbx_seq_one_letter_code
_entity_poly.pdbx_strand_id
1 'polypeptide(L)' 'MTRRKSCHLIDMLAKLSDPRKNKGKRHPLTSILALVVIGLMCGHKGWTSIATWARSQP' A
#
# COMPACT_ATOMS: atom_id res chain seq x y z
N MET A 1 -32.30 -1.28 0.50
CA MET A 1 -31.22 -0.45 1.10
C MET A 1 -29.96 -1.32 1.20
N THR A 2 -29.25 -1.51 0.09
CA THR A 2 -28.04 -2.35 0.03
C THR A 2 -26.92 -1.64 0.76
N ARG A 3 -26.64 -2.07 1.99
CA ARG A 3 -25.45 -1.66 2.75
C ARG A 3 -24.25 -2.12 1.93
N ARG A 4 -23.68 -1.26 1.08
CA ARG A 4 -22.37 -1.54 0.46
C ARG A 4 -21.46 -1.86 1.65
N LYS A 5 -20.99 -3.11 1.75
CA LYS A 5 -19.81 -3.38 2.55
C LYS A 5 -18.72 -2.57 1.87
N SER A 6 -18.45 -1.38 2.39
CA SER A 6 -17.21 -0.68 2.12
C SER A 6 -16.12 -1.55 2.74
N CYS A 7 -15.77 -2.63 2.06
CA CYS A 7 -14.53 -3.34 2.32
C CYS A 7 -13.46 -2.29 2.02
N HIS A 8 -12.95 -1.63 3.06
CA HIS A 8 -11.95 -0.60 2.86
C HIS A 8 -10.80 -1.25 2.10
N LEU A 9 -10.20 -0.51 1.16
CA LEU A 9 -9.09 -1.00 0.35
C LEU A 9 -8.01 -1.67 1.24
N ILE A 10 -7.80 -1.11 2.43
CA ILE A 10 -6.92 -1.60 3.49
C ILE A 10 -7.30 -3.02 3.97
N ASP A 11 -8.58 -3.32 4.18
CA ASP A 11 -9.05 -4.66 4.58
C ASP A 11 -8.82 -5.69 3.47
N MET A 12 -8.98 -5.28 2.22
CA MET A 12 -8.73 -6.17 1.08
C MET A 12 -7.23 -6.42 0.89
N LEU A 13 -6.41 -5.38 1.10
CA LEU A 13 -4.96 -5.46 1.06
C LEU A 13 -4.40 -6.32 2.22
N ALA A 14 -5.04 -6.27 3.39
CA ALA A 14 -4.63 -7.07 4.56
C ALA A 14 -4.84 -8.59 4.37
N LYS A 15 -5.70 -9.01 3.43
CA LYS A 15 -5.91 -10.43 3.09
C LYS A 15 -4.78 -11.04 2.27
N LEU A 16 -3.91 -10.22 1.66
CA LEU A 16 -2.77 -10.72 0.91
C LEU A 16 -1.75 -11.34 1.87
N SER A 17 -1.39 -12.59 1.61
CA SER A 17 -0.31 -13.26 2.32
C SER A 17 1.00 -12.50 2.10
N ASP A 18 1.69 -12.14 3.18
CA ASP A 18 2.94 -11.39 3.11
C ASP A 18 4.10 -12.32 2.71
N PRO A 19 4.66 -12.19 1.49
CA PRO A 19 5.74 -13.06 1.03
C PRO A 19 7.09 -12.73 1.69
N ARG A 20 7.17 -11.64 2.47
CA ARG A 20 8.43 -11.20 3.06
C ARG A 20 8.81 -12.10 4.23
N LYS A 21 10.08 -12.49 4.26
CA LYS A 21 10.68 -13.20 5.40
C LYS A 21 10.52 -12.36 6.68
N ASN A 22 10.38 -13.03 7.82
CA ASN A 22 10.15 -12.36 9.10
C ASN A 22 11.29 -11.40 9.48
N LYS A 23 12.52 -11.72 9.06
CA LYS A 23 13.67 -10.81 9.11
C LYS A 23 13.52 -9.76 8.01
N GLY A 24 13.24 -8.51 8.39
CA GLY A 24 13.10 -7.37 7.47
C GLY A 24 11.72 -6.69 7.48
N LYS A 25 10.78 -7.15 8.30
CA LYS A 25 9.47 -6.51 8.46
C LYS A 25 9.56 -5.26 9.34
N ARG A 26 9.94 -4.12 8.76
CA ARG A 26 9.85 -2.79 9.42
C ARG A 26 8.46 -2.16 9.32
N HIS A 27 7.73 -2.43 8.23
CA HIS A 27 6.42 -1.82 7.96
C HIS A 27 5.39 -2.88 7.55
N PRO A 28 4.12 -2.76 8.02
CA PRO A 28 3.04 -3.66 7.63
C PRO A 28 2.81 -3.62 6.12
N LEU A 29 2.50 -4.78 5.52
CA LEU A 29 2.34 -4.91 4.07
C LEU A 29 1.26 -3.96 3.55
N THR A 30 0.17 -3.86 4.29
CA THR A 30 -0.97 -3.02 3.98
C THR A 30 -0.58 -1.55 3.81
N SER A 31 0.30 -1.03 4.67
CA SER A 31 0.78 0.36 4.58
C SER A 31 1.63 0.60 3.34
N ILE A 32 2.48 -0.37 2.99
CA ILE A 32 3.31 -0.28 1.78
C ILE A 32 2.44 -0.32 0.52
N LEU A 33 1.45 -1.23 0.48
CA LEU A 33 0.54 -1.31 -0.66
C LEU A 33 -0.32 -0.06 -0.79
N ALA A 34 -0.81 0.49 0.32
CA ALA A 34 -1.54 1.75 0.32
C ALA A 34 -0.67 2.90 -0.22
N LEU A 35 0.58 2.99 0.22
CA LEU A 35 1.55 3.97 -0.29
C LEU A 35 1.78 3.84 -1.80
N VAL A 36 1.91 2.62 -2.31
CA VAL A 36 2.05 2.36 -3.75
C VAL A 36 0.81 2.80 -4.52
N VAL A 37 -0.39 2.51 -4.00
CA VAL A 37 -1.65 2.96 -4.62
C VAL A 37 -1.71 4.49 -4.69
N ILE A 38 -1.37 5.18 -3.61
CA ILE A 38 -1.34 6.66 -3.60
C ILE A 38 -0.30 7.19 -4.59
N GLY A 39 0.89 6.61 -4.61
CA GLY A 39 1.94 6.98 -5.57
C GLY A 39 1.51 6.80 -7.03
N LEU A 40 0.81 5.70 -7.34
CA LEU A 40 0.22 5.48 -8.66
C LEU A 40 -0.88 6.51 -8.98
N MET A 41 -1.74 6.84 -8.01
CA MET A 41 -2.80 7.85 -8.19
C MET A 41 -2.21 9.25 -8.42
N CYS A 42 -1.06 9.56 -7.83
CA CYS A 42 -0.29 10.78 -8.10
C CYS A 42 0.40 10.77 -9.48
N GLY A 43 0.30 9.68 -10.25
CA GLY A 43 0.87 9.58 -11.61
C GLY A 43 2.33 9.14 -11.65
N HIS A 44 2.91 8.69 -10.52
CA HIS A 44 4.27 8.16 -10.52
C HIS A 44 4.33 6.82 -11.25
N LYS A 45 5.23 6.74 -12.24
CA LYS A 45 5.48 5.52 -13.02
C LYS A 45 6.69 4.79 -12.45
N GLY A 46 6.44 3.58 -11.96
CA GLY A 46 7.49 2.69 -11.46
C GLY A 46 7.82 2.88 -9.97
N TRP A 47 8.44 1.85 -9.41
CA TRP A 47 8.68 1.72 -7.97
C TRP A 47 9.72 2.72 -7.44
N THR A 48 10.72 3.11 -8.23
CA THR A 48 11.75 4.09 -7.85
C THR A 48 11.17 5.49 -7.68
N SER A 49 10.29 5.91 -8.59
CA SER A 49 9.62 7.21 -8.53
C SER A 49 8.71 7.30 -7.31
N ILE A 50 7.93 6.25 -7.06
CA ILE A 50 7.07 6.15 -5.87
C ILE A 50 7.92 6.14 -4.59
N ALA A 51 9.04 5.41 -4.55
CA ALA A 51 9.91 5.37 -3.37
C ALA A 51 10.56 6.74 -3.09
N THR A 52 10.92 7.49 -4.14
CA THR A 52 11.49 8.83 -4.01
C THR A 52 10.43 9.81 -3.50
N TRP A 53 9.23 9.77 -4.06
CA TRP A 53 8.09 10.55 -3.60
C TRP A 53 7.69 10.20 -2.16
N ALA A 54 7.67 8.92 -1.81
CA ALA A 54 7.31 8.48 -0.47
C ALA A 54 8.30 8.98 0.60
N ARG A 55 9.60 9.08 0.25
CA ARG A 55 10.62 9.66 1.14
C ARG A 55 10.54 11.17 1.25
N SER A 56 9.89 11.84 0.29
CA SER A 56 9.70 13.29 0.34
C SER A 56 8.42 13.71 1.07
N GLN A 57 7.57 12.77 1.46
CA GLN A 57 6.39 13.06 2.28
C GLN A 57 6.83 13.26 3.74
N PRO A 58 6.24 14.26 4.45
CA PRO A 58 6.56 14.55 5.84
C PRO A 58 6.16 13.44 6.81
#